data_AF-A0A934ZTY5-F1
#
_entry.id   AF-A0A934ZTY5-F1
#
_cell.length_a   1.000
_cell.length_b   1.000
_cell.length_c   1.000
_cell.angle_alpha   90.00
_cell.angle_beta   90.00
_cell.angle_gamma   90.00
#
_symmetry.space_group_name_H-M   'P 1'
#
loop_
_entity.id
_entity.type
_entity.pdbx_description
1 polymer ?
#
loop_
_entity_poly.entity_id
_entity_poly.type
_entity_poly.pdbx_seq_one_letter_code
_entity_poly.pdbx_strand_id
1 'polypeptide(L)' 'RFEDRKPDLWTTFNRVQENLVRGGQPGLTATGKNTRTREVTSVGENVKLNRALFTLADTMARIKNGEPVAA' A
#
# COMPACT_ATOMS: atom_id res chain seq x y z
N ARG A 1 8.37 7.87 15.12
CA ARG A 1 7.02 8.12 14.56
C ARG A 1 6.00 7.25 15.30
N PHE A 2 5.42 7.79 16.38
CA PHE A 2 4.35 7.11 17.14
C PHE A 2 2.97 7.43 16.53
N GLU A 3 2.86 8.58 15.86
CA GLU A 3 1.66 9.05 15.16
C GLU A 3 1.26 8.13 13.99
N ASP A 4 2.23 7.60 13.24
CA ASP A 4 2.00 6.63 12.18
C ASP A 4 1.49 5.25 12.67
N ARG A 5 1.43 5.00 13.99
CA ARG A 5 1.01 3.70 14.54
C ARG A 5 -0.48 3.60 14.80
N LYS A 6 -1.26 4.64 14.53
CA LYS A 6 -2.71 4.60 14.70
C LYS A 6 -3.31 3.56 13.74
N PRO A 7 -4.18 2.66 14.22
CA PRO A 7 -4.82 1.64 13.39
C PRO A 7 -6.02 2.21 12.62
N ASP A 8 -5.90 3.43 12.10
CA ASP A 8 -6.91 4.01 11.21
C ASP A 8 -6.55 3.74 9.75
N LEU A 9 -7.58 3.76 8.90
CA LEU A 9 -7.49 3.38 7.50
C LEU A 9 -6.48 4.25 6.75
N TRP A 10 -6.52 5.57 6.96
CA TRP A 10 -5.73 6.53 6.20
C TRP A 10 -4.25 6.50 6.63
N THR A 11 -3.98 6.36 7.93
CA THR A 11 -2.62 6.15 8.43
C THR A 11 -2.02 4.84 7.93
N THR A 12 -2.82 3.76 7.88
CA THR A 12 -2.40 2.46 7.33
C THR A 12 -2.13 2.57 5.82
N PHE A 13 -3.03 3.22 5.08
CA PHE A 13 -2.88 3.49 3.65
C PHE A 13 -1.56 4.22 3.36
N ASN A 14 -1.27 5.30 4.07
CA ASN A 14 -0.04 6.08 3.88
C ASN A 14 1.21 5.23 4.09
N ARG A 15 1.25 4.38 5.12
CA ARG A 15 2.40 3.51 5.37
C ARG A 15 2.58 2.46 4.28
N VAL A 16 1.48 1.86 3.82
CA VAL A 16 1.51 0.88 2.73
C VAL A 16 1.99 1.54 1.45
N GLN A 17 1.47 2.72 1.12
CA GLN A 17 1.88 3.51 -0.04
C GLN A 17 3.38 3.86 0.02
N GLU A 18 3.86 4.40 1.14
CA GLU A 18 5.26 4.77 1.31
C GLU A 18 6.19 3.56 1.13
N ASN A 19 5.81 2.42 1.73
CA ASN A 19 6.58 1.18 1.64
C ASN A 19 6.62 0.59 0.23
N LEU A 20 5.53 0.72 -0.53
CA LEU A 20 5.46 0.23 -1.91
C LEU A 20 6.21 1.15 -2.88
N VAL A 21 6.15 2.47 -2.69
CA VAL A 21 6.85 3.43 -3.56
C VAL A 21 8.34 3.41 -3.28
N ARG A 22 8.78 3.57 -2.02
CA ARG A 22 10.20 3.65 -1.66
C ARG A 22 10.93 2.30 -1.73
N GLY A 23 10.19 1.19 -1.75
CA GLY A 23 10.75 -0.16 -1.68
C GLY A 23 11.46 -0.43 -0.35
N GLY A 24 12.47 -1.30 -0.38
CA GLY A 24 13.26 -1.68 0.80
C GLY A 24 12.61 -2.72 1.71
N GLN A 25 11.43 -3.24 1.34
CA GLN A 25 10.74 -4.28 2.11
C GLN A 25 11.49 -5.61 2.01
N PRO A 26 11.80 -6.26 3.14
CA PRO A 26 12.47 -7.55 3.12
C PRO A 26 11.56 -8.61 2.50
N GLY A 27 12.15 -9.52 1.73
CA GLY A 27 11.46 -10.64 1.13
C GLY A 27 12.39 -11.81 0.88
N LEU A 28 11.81 -12.91 0.40
CA LEU A 28 12.53 -14.09 -0.04
C LEU A 28 12.32 -14.27 -1.54
N THR A 29 13.37 -14.62 -2.27
CA THR A 29 13.24 -15.08 -3.65
C THR A 29 12.53 -16.43 -3.68
N ALA A 30 12.03 -16.85 -4.84
CA ALA A 30 11.48 -18.19 -5.03
C ALA A 30 12.49 -19.31 -4.67
N THR A 31 13.78 -18.99 -4.68
CA THR A 31 14.90 -19.87 -4.31
C THR A 31 15.34 -19.72 -2.84
N GLY A 32 14.61 -18.95 -2.02
CA GLY A 32 14.86 -18.80 -0.58
C GLY A 32 15.97 -17.82 -0.20
N LYS A 33 16.47 -17.00 -1.13
CA LYS A 33 17.48 -15.98 -0.81
C LYS A 33 16.83 -14.71 -0.28
N ASN A 34 17.46 -14.10 0.72
CA ASN A 34 17.06 -12.79 1.22
C ASN A 34 17.17 -11.74 0.10
N THR A 35 16.11 -10.96 -0.08
CA THR A 35 16.06 -9.85 -1.03
C THR A 35 15.32 -8.67 -0.42
N ARG A 36 15.39 -7.51 -1.09
CA ARG A 36 14.58 -6.34 -0.76
C ARG A 36 13.82 -5.86 -1.99
N THR A 37 12.61 -5.34 -1.80
CA THR A 37 11.88 -4.69 -2.88
C THR A 37 12.65 -3.45 -3.36
N ARG A 38 12.56 -3.16 -4.66
CA ARG A 38 13.17 -1.98 -5.26
C ARG A 38 12.19 -0.81 -5.23
N GLU A 39 12.73 0.40 -5.23
CA GLU A 39 11.95 1.62 -5.37
C GLU A 39 11.26 1.70 -6.74
N VAL A 40 10.05 2.28 -6.77
CA VAL A 40 9.32 2.58 -8.00
C VAL A 40 9.81 3.91 -8.56
N THR A 41 10.66 3.87 -9.57
CA THR A 41 11.28 5.06 -10.18
C THR A 41 10.46 5.68 -11.32
N SER A 42 9.59 4.88 -11.96
CA SER A 42 8.75 5.35 -13.07
C SER A 42 7.54 6.14 -12.56
N VAL A 43 7.35 7.35 -13.06
CA VAL A 43 6.19 8.20 -12.74
C VAL A 43 4.88 7.51 -13.14
N GLY A 44 4.84 6.85 -14.30
CA GLY A 44 3.64 6.14 -14.77
C GLY A 44 3.24 4.99 -13.85
N GLU A 45 4.22 4.18 -13.42
CA GLU A 45 3.98 3.09 -12.46
C GLU A 45 3.56 3.62 -11.10
N ASN A 46 4.17 4.72 -10.65
CA ASN A 46 3.81 5.38 -9.39
C ASN A 46 2.35 5.88 -9.42
N VAL A 47 1.93 6.54 -10.50
CA VAL A 47 0.53 6.97 -10.67
C VAL A 47 -0.43 5.77 -10.67
N LYS A 48 -0.10 4.70 -11.39
CA LYS A 48 -0.92 3.49 -11.45
C LYS A 48 -1.06 2.83 -10.08
N LEU A 49 0.04 2.67 -9.36
CA LEU A 49 0.07 2.10 -8.01
C LEU A 49 -0.75 2.94 -7.03
N ASN A 50 -0.57 4.27 -7.03
CA ASN A 50 -1.35 5.15 -6.15
C ASN A 50 -2.85 5.06 -6.43
N ARG A 51 -3.26 5.03 -7.70
CA ARG A 51 -4.67 4.86 -8.07
C ARG A 51 -5.23 3.54 -7.55
N ALA A 52 -4.52 2.43 -7.77
CA ALA A 52 -4.95 1.12 -7.29
C ALA A 52 -5.08 1.06 -5.76
N LEU A 53 -4.10 1.62 -5.04
CA LEU A 53 -4.14 1.70 -3.57
C LEU A 53 -5.28 2.59 -3.09
N PHE A 54 -5.55 3.70 -3.77
CA PHE A 54 -6.66 4.59 -3.42
C PHE A 54 -8.01 3.91 -3.63
N THR A 55 -8.22 3.23 -4.76
CA THR A 55 -9.46 2.45 -5.00
C THR A 55 -9.68 1.37 -3.95
N LEU A 56 -8.60 0.70 -3.51
CA LEU A 56 -8.68 -0.27 -2.41
C LEU A 56 -9.06 0.41 -1.09
N ALA A 57 -8.43 1.54 -0.76
CA ALA A 57 -8.73 2.27 0.47
C ALA A 57 -10.17 2.81 0.47
N ASP A 58 -10.65 3.35 -0.65
CA ASP A 58 -12.04 3.80 -0.82
C ASP A 58 -13.02 2.64 -0.59
N THR A 59 -12.74 1.48 -1.20
CA THR A 59 -13.53 0.26 -0.98
C THR A 59 -13.58 -0.14 0.50
N MET A 60 -12.43 -0.11 1.19
CA MET A 60 -12.36 -0.40 2.62
C MET A 60 -13.13 0.62 3.48
N ALA A 61 -13.10 1.90 3.11
CA ALA A 61 -13.86 2.95 3.77
C ALA A 61 -15.37 2.69 3.64
N ARG A 62 -15.83 2.33 2.43
CA ARG A 62 -17.22 1.98 2.14
C ARG A 62 -17.69 0.79 2.95
N ILE A 63 -16.90 -0.29 2.99
CA ILE A 63 -17.18 -1.47 3.82
C ILE A 63 -17.30 -1.07 5.30
N LYS A 64 -16.37 -0.25 5.81
CA LYS A 64 -16.39 0.22 7.20
C LYS A 64 -17.64 1.06 7.51
N ASN A 65 -18.16 1.78 6.53
CA ASN A 65 -19.37 2.60 6.65
C ASN A 65 -20.67 1.83 6.35
N GLY A 66 -20.60 0.53 6.01
CA GLY A 66 -21.77 -0.28 5.66
C GLY A 66 -22.34 0.01 4.27
N GLU A 67 -21.58 0.67 3.41
CA GLU A 67 -21.98 0.96 2.04
C GLU A 67 -21.78 -0.27 1.14
N PRO A 68 -22.69 -0.50 0.17
CA PRO A 68 -22.54 -1.61 -0.76
C PRO A 68 -21.30 -1.41 -1.63
N VAL A 69 -20.46 -2.45 -1.72
CA VAL A 69 -19.35 -2.52 -2.67
C VAL A 69 -19.84 -3.23 -3.92
N ALA A 70 -19.55 -2.69 -5.11
CA ALA A 70 -19.84 -3.39 -6.35
C ALA A 70 -18.99 -4.67 -6.40
N ALA A 71 -19.64 -5.80 -6.72
CA ALA A 71 -19.01 -7.11 -6.88
C ALA A 71 -18.27 -7.23 -8.22
#